data_AF-A0A2G7GTQ0-F1
#
_entry.id   AF-A0A2G7GTQ0-F1
#
_cell.length_a   1.000
_cell.length_b   1.000
_cell.length_c   1.000
_cell.angle_alpha   90.00
_cell.angle_beta   90.00
_cell.angle_gamma   90.00
#
_symmetry.space_group_name_H-M   'P 1'
#
loop_
_entity.id
_entity.type
_entity.pdbx_description
1 polymer ?
#
loop_
_entity_poly.entity_id
_entity_poly.type
_entity_poly.pdbx_seq_one_letter_code
_entity_poly.pdbx_strand_id
1 'polypeptide(L)'
;MTPLPPPLGRWALGTPLDPAGRWSWRRPPPAWLTLPADGGRGVPQRAAILHDLGWAALLSGEVAAAAQQFEEGMGLVRAQRSARPWRGALLVGLATVDRVQGAFEASLSRAREALGGQVDAEVAFGAHLTLATTTRVMGDPLVSVRHHRSWPRRPTHSWVGGIRSR
;
A
#
# COMPACT_ATOMS: atom_id res chain seq x y z
N MET A 1 6.71 9.92 -34.82
CA MET A 1 7.10 11.13 -34.09
C MET A 1 6.23 11.25 -32.87
N THR A 2 6.77 10.98 -31.69
CA THR A 2 6.03 11.01 -30.42
C THR A 2 6.07 12.43 -29.88
N PRO A 3 4.95 13.07 -29.54
CA PRO A 3 4.99 14.41 -28.96
C PRO A 3 5.60 14.34 -27.55
N LEU A 4 6.58 15.20 -27.30
CA LEU A 4 7.14 15.42 -25.96
C LEU A 4 6.10 16.14 -25.09
N PRO A 5 5.85 15.70 -23.84
CA PRO A 5 5.03 16.47 -22.92
C PRO A 5 5.75 17.78 -22.55
N PRO A 6 5.02 18.90 -22.38
CA PRO A 6 5.62 20.16 -21.98
C PRO A 6 6.22 20.06 -20.57
N PRO A 7 7.30 20.80 -20.27
CA PRO A 7 7.90 20.80 -18.95
C PRO A 7 6.90 21.36 -17.92
N LEU A 8 6.82 20.70 -16.77
CA LEU A 8 5.98 21.08 -15.64
C LEU A 8 6.33 22.49 -15.15
N GLY A 9 5.62 23.49 -15.64
CA GLY A 9 5.80 24.89 -15.25
C GLY A 9 4.60 25.73 -15.68
N ARG A 10 3.90 26.28 -14.67
CA ARG A 10 2.73 27.16 -14.71
C ARG A 10 1.36 26.47 -14.82
N TRP A 11 0.77 26.23 -13.65
CA TRP A 11 -0.69 26.18 -13.50
C TRP A 11 -1.22 27.61 -13.56
N ALA A 12 -1.89 27.97 -14.65
CA ALA A 12 -2.70 29.19 -14.69
C ALA A 12 -4.12 28.82 -14.21
N LEU A 13 -4.57 29.42 -13.11
CA LEU A 13 -5.97 29.39 -12.71
C LEU A 13 -6.81 30.12 -13.78
N GLY A 14 -7.83 29.47 -14.35
CA GLY A 14 -8.93 30.19 -14.99
C GLY A 14 -9.44 29.73 -16.36
N THR A 15 -9.06 28.58 -16.91
CA THR A 15 -9.69 28.07 -18.15
C THR A 15 -10.63 26.88 -17.86
N PRO A 16 -11.89 26.91 -18.32
CA PRO A 16 -12.82 25.79 -18.11
C PRO A 16 -12.31 24.58 -18.88
N LEU A 17 -12.28 23.43 -18.22
CA LEU A 17 -11.93 22.15 -18.84
C LEU A 17 -13.04 21.76 -19.81
N ASP A 18 -12.82 21.98 -21.11
CA ASP A 18 -13.51 21.23 -22.15
C ASP A 18 -13.03 19.78 -22.05
N PRO A 19 -13.90 18.77 -21.80
CA PRO A 19 -13.47 17.41 -21.57
C PRO A 19 -12.96 16.80 -22.87
N ALA A 20 -11.66 16.97 -23.13
CA ALA A 20 -10.98 16.28 -24.20
C ALA A 20 -11.09 14.76 -23.97
N GLY A 21 -11.98 14.14 -24.77
CA GLY A 21 -11.91 12.78 -25.31
C GLY A 21 -11.75 11.62 -24.33
N ARG A 22 -12.72 10.69 -24.33
CA ARG A 22 -12.67 9.35 -23.71
C ARG A 22 -11.26 8.88 -23.31
N TRP A 23 -10.97 8.93 -22.02
CA TRP A 23 -9.77 8.35 -21.44
C TRP A 23 -9.95 6.83 -21.45
N SER A 24 -9.43 6.15 -22.46
CA SER A 24 -9.28 4.70 -22.43
C SER A 24 -7.91 4.38 -21.81
N TRP A 25 -7.89 3.72 -20.66
CA TRP A 25 -6.69 3.09 -20.12
C TRP A 25 -6.22 2.01 -21.10
N ARG A 26 -5.45 2.39 -22.13
CA ARG A 26 -4.67 1.41 -22.89
C ARG A 26 -3.61 0.92 -21.92
N ARG A 27 -3.58 -0.40 -21.70
CA ARG A 27 -2.59 -1.05 -20.84
C ARG A 27 -1.19 -0.46 -21.12
N PRO A 28 -0.44 -0.01 -20.10
CA PRO A 28 0.96 0.29 -20.32
C PRO A 28 1.64 -0.97 -20.89
N PRO A 29 2.60 -0.84 -21.81
CA PRO A 29 3.37 -1.98 -22.30
C PRO A 29 3.99 -2.72 -21.09
N PRO A 30 4.11 -4.05 -21.16
CA PRO A 30 4.65 -4.82 -20.04
C PRO A 30 6.07 -4.34 -19.69
N ALA A 31 6.35 -4.24 -18.39
CA ALA A 31 7.49 -3.52 -17.83
C ALA A 31 8.90 -3.97 -18.31
N TRP A 32 9.00 -5.10 -19.02
CA TRP A 32 10.24 -5.57 -19.63
C TRP A 32 10.59 -4.87 -20.96
N LEU A 33 9.65 -4.10 -21.55
CA LEU A 33 9.85 -3.40 -22.82
C LEU A 33 10.34 -1.94 -22.69
N THR A 34 10.38 -1.35 -21.50
CA THR A 34 10.62 0.10 -21.36
C THR A 34 11.89 0.54 -20.65
N LEU A 35 12.76 -0.34 -20.12
CA LEU A 35 14.03 0.15 -19.55
C LEU A 35 15.21 -0.80 -19.78
N PRO A 36 16.25 -0.35 -20.52
CA PRO A 36 17.59 -0.90 -20.36
C PRO A 36 18.22 -0.33 -19.08
N ALA A 37 18.82 -1.20 -18.27
CA ALA A 37 19.93 -0.88 -17.37
C ALA A 37 19.74 0.27 -16.34
N ASP A 38 19.01 0.01 -15.26
CA ASP A 38 19.29 0.68 -13.97
C ASP A 38 19.49 -0.39 -12.89
N GLY A 39 20.76 -0.63 -12.53
CA GLY A 39 21.20 -1.70 -11.63
C GLY A 39 20.59 -1.63 -10.22
N GLY A 40 19.37 -2.14 -10.04
CA GLY A 40 18.72 -2.35 -8.74
C GLY A 40 18.30 -1.08 -7.99
N ARG A 41 18.63 0.13 -8.48
CA ARG A 41 18.46 1.41 -7.78
C ARG A 41 17.00 1.88 -7.63
N GLY A 42 16.10 1.44 -8.52
CA GLY A 42 14.68 1.84 -8.51
C GLY A 42 13.71 0.81 -7.91
N VAL A 43 14.23 -0.30 -7.40
CA VAL A 43 13.40 -1.45 -7.03
C VAL A 43 12.57 -1.22 -5.76
N PRO A 44 13.10 -0.57 -4.70
CA PRO A 44 12.28 -0.16 -3.57
C PRO A 44 11.17 0.80 -3.96
N GLN A 45 11.45 1.75 -4.86
CA GLN A 45 10.46 2.71 -5.36
C GLN A 45 9.38 2.02 -6.18
N ARG A 46 9.75 1.02 -6.99
CA ARG A 46 8.77 0.21 -7.73
C ARG A 46 7.86 -0.59 -6.77
N ALA A 47 8.42 -1.17 -5.71
CA ALA A 47 7.60 -1.85 -4.69
C ALA A 47 6.63 -0.88 -3.98
N ALA A 48 7.07 0.34 -3.69
CA ALA A 48 6.23 1.41 -3.15
C ALA A 48 5.07 1.76 -4.09
N ILE A 49 5.38 1.99 -5.37
CA ILE A 49 4.37 2.33 -6.38
C ILE A 49 3.35 1.21 -6.53
N LEU A 50 3.78 -0.06 -6.56
CA LEU A 50 2.89 -1.21 -6.63
C LEU A 50 1.98 -1.32 -5.39
N HIS A 51 2.52 -1.02 -4.22
CA HIS A 51 1.71 -0.93 -2.99
C HIS A 51 0.62 0.14 -3.12
N ASP A 52 0.97 1.35 -3.55
CA ASP A 52 0.02 2.46 -3.65
C ASP A 52 -1.03 2.23 -4.74
N LEU A 53 -0.64 1.67 -5.88
CA LEU A 53 -1.56 1.24 -6.94
C LEU A 53 -2.51 0.15 -6.45
N GLY A 54 -2.02 -0.80 -5.64
CA GLY A 54 -2.85 -1.83 -5.04
C GLY A 54 -3.95 -1.25 -4.14
N TRP A 55 -3.62 -0.27 -3.30
CA TRP A 55 -4.61 0.43 -2.47
C TRP A 55 -5.57 1.28 -3.29
N ALA A 56 -5.08 2.00 -4.31
CA ALA A 56 -5.94 2.76 -5.21
C ALA A 56 -6.97 1.86 -5.93
N ALA A 57 -6.53 0.67 -6.37
CA ALA A 57 -7.41 -0.33 -6.96
C ALA A 57 -8.45 -0.87 -5.95
N LEU A 58 -8.05 -1.17 -4.70
CA LEU A 58 -9.01 -1.57 -3.65
C LEU A 58 -10.06 -0.50 -3.37
N LEU A 59 -9.65 0.77 -3.27
CA LEU A 59 -10.56 1.89 -3.05
C LEU A 59 -11.54 2.10 -4.22
N SER A 60 -11.12 1.72 -5.43
CA SER A 60 -11.95 1.77 -6.64
C SER A 60 -12.81 0.51 -6.84
N GLY A 61 -12.71 -0.48 -5.93
CA GLY A 61 -13.43 -1.77 -6.03
C GLY A 61 -12.79 -2.77 -7.01
N GLU A 62 -11.63 -2.47 -7.58
CA GLU A 62 -10.92 -3.32 -8.53
C GLU A 62 -10.07 -4.39 -7.82
N VAL A 63 -10.73 -5.32 -7.11
CA VAL A 63 -10.07 -6.28 -6.22
C VAL A 63 -9.03 -7.16 -6.94
N ALA A 64 -9.31 -7.59 -8.17
CA ALA A 64 -8.37 -8.40 -8.95
C ALA A 64 -7.12 -7.61 -9.37
N ALA A 65 -7.30 -6.33 -9.76
CA ALA A 65 -6.17 -5.46 -10.09
C ALA A 65 -5.31 -5.21 -8.85
N ALA A 66 -5.92 -4.97 -7.69
CA ALA A 66 -5.20 -4.80 -6.43
C ALA A 66 -4.35 -6.03 -6.08
N ALA A 67 -4.93 -7.23 -6.18
CA ALA A 67 -4.22 -8.48 -5.94
C ALA A 67 -2.98 -8.61 -6.83
N GLN A 68 -3.12 -8.27 -8.12
CA GLN A 68 -2.02 -8.31 -9.07
C GLN A 68 -0.90 -7.34 -8.67
N GLN A 69 -1.20 -6.09 -8.31
CA GLN A 69 -0.18 -5.11 -7.93
C GLN A 69 0.59 -5.56 -6.68
N PHE A 70 -0.13 -6.05 -5.66
CA PHE A 70 0.51 -6.51 -4.44
C PHE A 70 1.37 -7.77 -4.65
N GLU A 71 0.91 -8.75 -5.45
CA GLU A 71 1.71 -9.94 -5.78
C GLU A 71 2.93 -9.59 -6.65
N GLU A 72 2.83 -8.64 -7.57
CA GLU A 72 3.99 -8.14 -8.32
C GLU A 72 5.01 -7.50 -7.37
N GLY A 73 4.55 -6.70 -6.40
CA GLY A 73 5.39 -6.14 -5.34
C GLY A 73 6.07 -7.23 -4.51
N MET A 74 5.33 -8.29 -4.16
CA MET A 74 5.88 -9.45 -3.45
C MET A 74 6.93 -10.20 -4.29
N GLY A 75 6.76 -10.24 -5.61
CA GLY A 75 7.78 -10.71 -6.54
C GLY A 75 9.10 -9.93 -6.41
N LEU A 76 9.02 -8.60 -6.34
CA LEU A 76 10.21 -7.75 -6.15
C LEU A 76 10.88 -7.98 -4.79
N VAL A 77 10.09 -8.09 -3.72
CA VAL A 77 10.58 -8.38 -2.36
C VAL A 77 11.31 -9.72 -2.30
N ARG A 78 10.81 -10.75 -2.99
CA ARG A 78 11.44 -12.08 -3.05
C ARG A 78 12.73 -12.04 -3.87
N ALA A 79 12.73 -11.32 -4.98
CA ALA A 79 13.88 -11.25 -5.88
C ALA A 79 15.02 -10.37 -5.36
N GLN A 80 14.72 -9.32 -4.58
CA GLN A 80 15.70 -8.27 -4.29
C GLN A 80 15.69 -7.82 -2.83
N ARG A 81 16.86 -7.90 -2.18
CA ARG A 81 17.03 -7.53 -0.77
C ARG A 81 16.64 -6.07 -0.49
N SER A 82 16.88 -5.17 -1.44
CA SER A 82 16.57 -3.74 -1.31
C SER A 82 15.08 -3.45 -1.16
N ALA A 83 14.19 -4.29 -1.72
CA ALA A 83 12.74 -4.14 -1.57
C ALA A 83 12.16 -4.72 -0.27
N ARG A 84 12.94 -5.49 0.51
CA ARG A 84 12.45 -6.17 1.72
C ARG A 84 11.68 -5.29 2.72
N PRO A 85 12.00 -3.99 2.92
CA PRO A 85 11.21 -3.13 3.80
C PRO A 85 9.72 -3.07 3.43
N TRP A 86 9.37 -3.24 2.16
CA TRP A 86 7.98 -3.22 1.69
C TRP A 86 7.20 -4.52 1.94
N ARG A 87 7.86 -5.59 2.39
CA ARG A 87 7.22 -6.91 2.59
C ARG A 87 5.99 -6.82 3.50
N GLY A 88 6.12 -6.14 4.64
CA GLY A 88 5.04 -6.02 5.62
C GLY A 88 3.83 -5.30 5.05
N ALA A 89 4.05 -4.15 4.39
CA ALA A 89 2.99 -3.35 3.78
C ALA A 89 2.26 -4.13 2.66
N LEU A 90 3.00 -4.84 1.81
CA LEU A 90 2.43 -5.66 0.75
C LEU A 90 1.63 -6.86 1.31
N LEU A 91 2.09 -7.48 2.40
CA LEU A 91 1.34 -8.54 3.09
C LEU A 91 0.03 -8.02 3.69
N VAL A 92 0.01 -6.80 4.24
CA VAL A 92 -1.24 -6.15 4.71
C VAL A 92 -2.21 -5.90 3.55
N GLY A 93 -1.70 -5.44 2.41
CA GLY A 93 -2.49 -5.28 1.18
C GLY A 93 -3.13 -6.59 0.71
N LEU A 94 -2.34 -7.66 0.62
CA LEU A 94 -2.84 -8.99 0.25
C LEU A 94 -3.82 -9.56 1.27
N ALA A 95 -3.56 -9.38 2.57
CA ALA A 95 -4.51 -9.81 3.60
C ALA A 95 -5.85 -9.07 3.47
N THR A 96 -5.81 -7.79 3.09
CA THR A 96 -7.03 -7.01 2.82
C THR A 96 -7.78 -7.54 1.59
N VAL A 97 -7.06 -7.88 0.51
CA VAL A 97 -7.63 -8.53 -0.68
C VAL A 97 -8.32 -9.84 -0.31
N ASP A 98 -7.62 -10.72 0.42
CA ASP A 98 -8.17 -12.00 0.86
C ASP A 98 -9.47 -11.82 1.65
N ARG A 99 -9.47 -10.86 2.60
CA ARG A 99 -10.65 -10.54 3.41
C ARG A 99 -11.83 -10.09 2.56
N VAL A 100 -11.59 -9.22 1.57
CA VAL A 100 -12.64 -8.75 0.65
C VAL A 100 -13.19 -9.89 -0.22
N GLN A 101 -12.34 -10.86 -0.59
CA GLN A 101 -12.74 -12.04 -1.35
C GLN A 101 -13.38 -13.15 -0.49
N GLY A 102 -13.45 -12.97 0.83
CA GLY A 102 -13.96 -13.99 1.76
C GLY A 102 -12.96 -15.10 2.11
N ALA A 103 -11.70 -15.00 1.67
CA ALA A 103 -10.63 -15.93 2.01
C ALA A 103 -10.06 -15.62 3.41
N PHE A 104 -10.91 -15.70 4.44
CA PHE A 104 -10.58 -15.19 5.78
C PHE A 104 -9.35 -15.84 6.42
N GLU A 105 -9.16 -17.15 6.27
CA GLU A 105 -7.97 -17.81 6.82
C GLU A 105 -6.67 -17.34 6.16
N ALA A 106 -6.70 -17.10 4.85
CA ALA A 106 -5.55 -16.53 4.13
C ALA A 106 -5.26 -15.10 4.60
N SER A 107 -6.30 -14.29 4.79
CA SER A 107 -6.20 -12.94 5.37
C SER A 107 -5.51 -12.97 6.74
N LEU A 108 -5.99 -13.83 7.66
CA LEU A 108 -5.41 -13.95 9.00
C LEU A 108 -3.94 -14.40 8.96
N SER A 109 -3.63 -15.37 8.10
CA SER A 109 -2.28 -15.89 7.93
C SER A 109 -1.31 -14.81 7.45
N ARG A 110 -1.67 -14.10 6.38
CA ARG A 110 -0.85 -13.01 5.83
C ARG A 110 -0.71 -11.83 6.79
N ALA A 111 -1.76 -11.47 7.52
CA ALA A 111 -1.69 -10.40 8.52
C ALA A 111 -0.80 -10.77 9.72
N ARG A 112 -0.79 -12.04 10.16
CA ARG A 112 0.16 -12.52 11.18
C ARG A 112 1.59 -12.55 10.65
N GLU A 113 1.78 -12.95 9.40
CA GLU A 113 3.09 -12.90 8.75
C GLU A 113 3.63 -11.46 8.65
N ALA A 114 2.75 -10.49 8.36
CA ALA A 114 3.10 -9.08 8.33
C ALA A 114 3.59 -8.53 9.69
N LEU A 115 3.25 -9.20 10.80
CA LEU A 115 3.73 -8.87 12.16
C LEU A 115 4.99 -9.65 12.55
N GLY A 116 5.56 -10.45 11.65
CA GLY A 116 6.74 -11.27 11.92
C GLY A 116 7.99 -10.42 12.16
N GLY A 117 8.50 -10.43 13.40
CA GLY A 117 9.73 -9.74 13.78
C GLY A 117 9.52 -8.26 14.11
N GLN A 118 10.56 -7.44 13.94
CA GLN A 118 10.46 -5.99 14.15
C GLN A 118 9.88 -5.32 12.90
N VAL A 119 8.71 -4.73 13.05
CA VAL A 119 7.97 -4.07 11.98
C VAL A 119 7.72 -2.60 12.34
N ASP A 120 7.57 -1.75 11.33
CA ASP A 120 7.20 -0.36 11.57
C ASP A 120 5.76 -0.24 12.10
N ALA A 121 5.45 0.91 12.70
CA ALA A 121 4.17 1.13 13.36
C ALA A 121 2.98 1.10 12.39
N GLU A 122 3.19 1.45 11.11
CA GLU A 122 2.14 1.51 10.09
C GLU A 122 1.77 0.11 9.59
N VAL A 123 2.76 -0.73 9.33
CA VAL A 123 2.55 -2.16 9.04
C VAL A 123 1.86 -2.84 10.21
N ALA A 124 2.33 -2.59 11.44
CA ALA A 124 1.70 -3.14 12.64
C ALA A 124 0.23 -2.71 12.76
N PHE A 125 -0.07 -1.44 12.47
CA PHE A 125 -1.44 -0.91 12.47
C PHE A 125 -2.32 -1.65 11.46
N GLY A 126 -1.89 -1.67 10.20
CA GLY A 126 -2.64 -2.27 9.11
C GLY A 126 -2.89 -3.76 9.34
N ALA A 127 -1.88 -4.47 9.84
CA ALA A 127 -2.00 -5.89 10.18
C ALA A 127 -3.01 -6.14 11.32
N HIS A 128 -2.91 -5.39 12.43
CA HIS A 128 -3.86 -5.53 13.54
C HIS A 128 -5.29 -5.14 13.15
N LEU A 129 -5.46 -4.10 12.35
CA LEU A 129 -6.77 -3.72 11.82
C LEU A 129 -7.35 -4.83 10.93
N THR A 130 -6.52 -5.46 10.10
CA THR A 130 -6.94 -6.57 9.24
C THR A 130 -7.32 -7.80 10.06
N LEU A 131 -6.54 -8.15 11.09
CA LEU A 131 -6.91 -9.23 12.02
C LEU A 131 -8.22 -8.93 12.75
N ALA A 132 -8.37 -7.72 13.27
CA ALA A 132 -9.56 -7.31 14.00
C ALA A 132 -10.82 -7.35 13.13
N THR A 133 -10.74 -6.84 11.91
CA THR A 133 -11.88 -6.79 10.99
C THR A 133 -12.21 -8.18 10.42
N THR A 134 -11.20 -9.00 10.10
CA THR A 134 -11.42 -10.37 9.61
C THR A 134 -12.09 -11.24 10.69
N THR A 135 -11.54 -11.26 11.90
CA THR A 135 -12.13 -12.05 13.02
C THR A 135 -13.54 -11.59 13.39
N ARG A 136 -13.82 -10.29 13.29
CA ARG A 136 -15.17 -9.76 13.48
C ARG A 136 -16.16 -10.29 12.43
N VAL A 137 -15.77 -10.30 11.16
CA VAL A 137 -16.63 -10.83 10.07
C VAL A 137 -16.85 -12.33 10.21
N MET A 138 -15.86 -13.07 10.72
CA MET A 138 -15.98 -14.51 11.03
C MET A 138 -16.85 -14.82 12.25
N GLY A 139 -17.31 -13.81 13.00
CA GLY A 139 -18.17 -14.00 14.17
C GLY A 139 -17.45 -14.13 15.52
N ASP A 140 -16.16 -13.76 15.60
CA ASP A 140 -15.41 -13.71 16.87
C ASP A 140 -15.11 -12.26 17.31
N PRO A 141 -16.08 -11.58 17.97
CA PRO A 141 -15.94 -10.19 18.36
C PRO A 141 -14.93 -9.97 19.51
N LEU A 142 -14.66 -11.00 20.34
CA LEU A 142 -13.74 -10.86 21.47
C LEU A 142 -12.28 -10.86 21.00
N VAL A 143 -11.93 -11.72 20.04
CA VAL A 143 -10.60 -11.72 19.41
C VAL A 143 -10.39 -10.42 18.62
N SER A 144 -11.44 -9.91 17.97
CA SER A 144 -11.40 -8.62 17.28
C SER A 144 -10.99 -7.46 18.21
N VAL A 145 -11.61 -7.36 19.39
CA VAL A 145 -11.30 -6.31 20.37
C VAL A 145 -9.87 -6.43 20.90
N ARG A 146 -9.35 -7.65 21.09
CA ARG A 146 -7.96 -7.86 21.50
C ARG A 146 -6.98 -7.30 20.48
N HIS A 147 -7.21 -7.54 19.19
CA HIS A 147 -6.35 -6.99 18.13
C HIS A 147 -6.43 -5.46 18.03
N HIS A 148 -7.60 -4.87 18.29
CA HIS A 148 -7.73 -3.42 18.38
C HIS A 148 -6.96 -2.84 19.59
N ARG A 149 -6.85 -3.58 20.69
CA ARG A 149 -6.17 -3.14 21.93
C ARG A 149 -4.68 -3.45 21.96
N SER A 150 -4.21 -4.42 21.17
CA SER A 150 -2.79 -4.81 21.13
C SER A 150 -1.90 -3.79 20.44
N TRP A 151 -2.46 -2.74 19.84
CA TRP A 151 -1.67 -1.70 19.19
C TRP A 151 -1.17 -0.66 20.20
N PRO A 152 0.13 -0.34 20.22
CA PRO A 152 0.64 0.71 21.10
C PRO A 152 -0.03 2.03 20.71
N ARG A 153 -0.72 2.66 21.68
CA ARG A 153 -1.14 4.05 21.54
C ARG A 153 0.09 4.84 21.13
N ARG A 154 0.05 5.56 20.00
CA ARG A 154 1.11 6.50 19.62
C ARG A 154 1.50 7.28 20.89
N PRO A 155 2.78 7.42 21.23
CA PRO A 155 3.14 8.44 22.19
C PRO A 155 2.60 9.75 21.61
N THR A 156 1.60 10.31 22.27
CA THR A 156 1.22 11.70 22.05
C THR A 156 2.52 12.47 22.18
N HIS A 157 2.99 13.08 21.09
CA HIS A 157 4.11 14.01 21.15
C HIS A 157 3.73 15.06 22.21
N SER A 158 4.29 14.94 23.41
CA SER A 158 4.20 15.98 24.44
C SER A 158 5.15 17.08 24.01
N TRP A 159 4.66 17.98 23.17
CA TRP A 159 5.37 19.18 22.75
C TRP A 159 4.54 20.41 23.07
N VAL A 160 4.57 20.82 24.34
CA VAL A 160 4.52 22.22 24.84
C VAL A 160 5.09 22.10 26.26
N GLY A 161 6.20 22.69 26.66
CA GLY A 161 6.86 23.92 26.27
C GLY A 161 7.39 24.49 27.58
N GLY A 162 8.63 24.15 27.93
CA GLY A 162 9.27 24.64 29.15
C GLY A 162 9.46 26.15 29.04
N ILE A 163 8.59 26.92 29.71
CA ILE A 163 8.86 28.32 30.02
C ILE A 163 9.82 28.31 31.21
N ARG A 164 11.11 28.43 30.95
CA ARG A 164 12.03 29.07 31.91
C ARG A 164 12.03 30.56 31.59
N SER A 165 11.24 31.31 32.36
CA SER A 165 11.48 32.74 32.52
C SER A 165 12.73 32.96 33.37
N ARG A 166 13.44 34.03 33.02
CA ARG A 166 14.76 34.49 33.45
C ARG A 166 14.99 34.49 34.96
#